data_AF-A0A662KHP1-F1
#
_entry.id   AF-A0A662KHP1-F1
#
_cell.length_a   1.000
_cell.length_b   1.000
_cell.length_c   1.000
_cell.angle_alpha   90.00
_cell.angle_beta   90.00
_cell.angle_gamma   90.00
#
_symmetry.space_group_name_H-M   'P 1'
#
loop_
_entity.id
_entity.type
_entity.pdbx_description
1 polymer ?
#
loop_
_entity_poly.entity_id
_entity_poly.type
_entity_poly.pdbx_seq_one_letter_code
_entity_poly.pdbx_strand_id
1 'polypeptide(L)' 'PTKQEVMAHAQDKPVYIYRGNNVELGSACGKPFGVSVLAIVDEGKSNILNMIKG' A
#
# COMPACT_ATOMS: atom_id res chain seq x y z
N PRO A 1 9.85 6.93 -7.15
CA PRO A 1 10.72 6.44 -6.06
C PRO A 1 11.03 4.95 -6.25
N THR A 2 12.25 4.55 -5.94
CA THR A 2 12.65 3.14 -5.96
C THR A 2 12.00 2.38 -4.80
N LYS A 3 11.90 1.05 -4.90
CA LYS A 3 11.34 0.22 -3.81
C LYS A 3 12.13 0.43 -2.51
N GLN A 4 13.45 0.56 -2.59
CA GLN A 4 14.32 0.83 -1.45
C GLN A 4 14.01 2.18 -0.79
N GLU A 5 13.82 3.25 -1.57
CA GLU A 5 13.45 4.55 -1.02
C GLU A 5 12.14 4.50 -0.24
N VAL A 6 11.11 3.85 -0.80
CA VAL A 6 9.79 3.74 -0.15
C VAL A 6 9.90 2.99 1.18
N MET A 7 10.68 1.91 1.21
CA MET A 7 10.94 1.14 2.42
C MET A 7 11.65 1.97 3.49
N ALA A 8 12.64 2.76 3.09
CA ALA A 8 13.35 3.65 4.02
C ALA A 8 12.43 4.73 4.62
N HIS A 9 11.46 5.23 3.86
CA HIS A 9 10.49 6.23 4.34
C HIS A 9 9.44 5.65 5.31
N ALA A 10 9.18 4.34 5.26
CA ALA A 10 8.21 3.70 6.16
C ALA A 10 8.69 3.69 7.62
N GLN A 11 10.01 3.69 7.85
CA GLN A 11 10.64 3.62 9.17
C GLN A 11 10.14 2.40 9.97
N ASP A 12 9.45 2.63 11.09
CA ASP A 12 8.88 1.64 11.99
C ASP A 12 7.48 1.16 11.57
N LYS A 13 6.89 1.78 10.55
CA LYS A 13 5.54 1.44 10.09
C LYS A 13 5.56 0.13 9.32
N PRO A 14 4.55 -0.72 9.50
CA PRO A 14 4.47 -1.98 8.79
C PRO A 14 4.34 -1.77 7.29
N VAL A 15 5.07 -2.57 6.51
CA VAL A 15 5.01 -2.55 5.04
C VAL A 15 4.42 -3.85 4.52
N TYR A 16 3.38 -3.71 3.69
CA TYR A 16 2.79 -4.82 2.96
C TYR A 16 3.20 -4.79 1.48
N ILE A 17 3.76 -5.89 0.99
CA ILE A 17 4.05 -6.05 -0.44
C ILE A 17 2.80 -6.58 -1.12
N TYR A 18 2.10 -5.69 -1.84
CA TYR A 18 1.01 -6.09 -2.72
C TYR A 18 1.52 -7.06 -3.80
N ARG A 19 0.82 -8.18 -3.99
CA ARG A 19 1.23 -9.26 -4.93
C ARG A 19 0.77 -9.05 -6.38
N GLY A 20 0.04 -7.97 -6.66
CA GLY A 20 -0.38 -7.60 -8.01
C GLY A 20 0.49 -6.49 -8.60
N ASN A 21 0.11 -6.02 -9.79
CA ASN A 21 0.77 -4.90 -10.47
C ASN A 21 0.15 -3.53 -10.07
N ASN A 22 0.75 -2.44 -10.55
CA ASN A 22 0.31 -1.08 -10.22
C ASN A 22 -1.06 -0.71 -10.81
N VAL A 23 -1.46 -1.29 -11.95
CA VAL A 23 -2.77 -1.07 -12.55
C VAL A 23 -3.86 -1.72 -11.71
N GLU A 24 -3.63 -2.95 -11.25
CA GLU A 24 -4.53 -3.67 -10.34
C GLU A 24 -4.68 -2.93 -9.01
N LEU A 25 -3.57 -2.44 -8.44
CA LEU A 25 -3.62 -1.64 -7.22
C LEU A 25 -4.38 -0.33 -7.42
N GLY A 26 -4.15 0.37 -8.54
CA GLY A 26 -4.88 1.58 -8.89
C GLY A 26 -6.38 1.34 -9.03
N SER A 27 -6.76 0.26 -9.71
CA SER A 27 -8.15 -0.18 -9.85
C SER A 27 -8.79 -0.50 -8.49
N ALA A 28 -8.08 -1.22 -7.61
CA ALA A 28 -8.54 -1.50 -6.25
C ALA A 28 -8.76 -0.22 -5.41
N CYS A 29 -7.98 0.84 -5.68
CA CYS A 29 -8.16 2.17 -5.09
C CYS A 29 -9.20 3.05 -5.81
N GLY A 30 -9.88 2.55 -6.85
CA GLY A 30 -10.85 3.32 -7.64
C GLY A 30 -10.22 4.43 -8.50
N LYS A 31 -8.95 4.27 -8.90
CA LYS A 31 -8.24 5.25 -9.73
C LYS A 31 -8.13 4.77 -11.19
N PRO A 32 -8.31 5.65 -12.19
CA PRO A 32 -8.19 5.31 -13.61
C PRO A 32 -6.73 5.26 -14.10
N PHE A 33 -5.77 5.12 -13.19
CA PHE A 33 -4.34 5.08 -13.46
C PHE A 33 -3.64 4.20 -12.44
N GLY A 34 -2.45 3.70 -12.79
CA GLY A 34 -1.67 2.83 -11.92
C GLY A 34 -1.18 3.53 -10.66
N VAL A 35 -1.23 2.82 -9.53
CA VAL A 35 -0.72 3.26 -8.22
C VAL A 35 0.44 2.37 -7.84
N SER A 36 1.63 2.93 -7.64
CA SER A 36 2.83 2.16 -7.27
C SER A 36 2.94 1.93 -5.77
N VAL A 37 2.44 2.86 -4.95
CA VAL A 37 2.50 2.84 -3.48
C VAL A 37 1.28 3.59 -2.94
N LEU A 38 0.71 3.13 -1.84
CA LEU A 38 -0.27 3.87 -1.04
C LEU A 38 0.12 3.83 0.43
N ALA A 39 -0.25 4.86 1.19
CA ALA A 39 -0.08 4.92 2.63
C ALA A 39 -1.45 4.99 3.31
N ILE A 40 -1.62 4.23 4.38
CA ILE A 40 -2.81 4.30 5.23
C ILE A 40 -2.55 5.35 6.31
N VAL A 41 -3.29 6.46 6.25
CA VAL A 41 -3.25 7.52 7.28
C VAL A 41 -4.22 7.20 8.41
N ASP A 42 -5.39 6.67 8.06
CA ASP A 42 -6.45 6.22 8.97
C ASP A 42 -7.17 5.03 8.31
N GLU A 43 -7.43 3.97 9.07
CA GLU A 43 -8.15 2.78 8.60
C GLU A 43 -9.67 2.94 8.64
N GLY A 44 -10.17 3.92 9.38
CA GLY A 44 -11.60 4.16 9.57
C GLY A 44 -12.32 2.91 10.06
N LYS A 45 -13.26 2.40 9.25
CA LYS A 45 -14.02 1.17 9.54
C LYS A 45 -13.52 -0.05 8.77
N SER A 46 -12.39 0.08 8.07
CA SER A 46 -11.80 -1.00 7.28
C SER A 46 -11.06 -2.00 8.18
N ASN A 47 -10.90 -3.23 7.68
CA ASN A 47 -10.04 -4.25 8.25
C ASN A 47 -8.69 -4.36 7.52
N ILE A 48 -8.29 -3.32 6.78
CA ILE A 48 -7.10 -3.33 5.91
C ILE A 48 -5.79 -3.67 6.65
N LEU A 49 -5.66 -3.29 7.92
CA LEU A 49 -4.47 -3.61 8.72
C LEU A 49 -4.36 -5.10 9.09
N ASN A 50 -5.43 -5.89 8.95
CA ASN A 50 -5.38 -7.34 9.17
C ASN A 50 -4.51 -8.06 8.13
N MET A 51 -4.26 -7.44 6.98
CA MET A 51 -3.38 -8.00 5.94
C MET A 51 -1.91 -8.08 6.36
N ILE A 52 -1.54 -7.36 7.43
CA ILE A 52 -0.17 -7.27 7.95
C ILE A 52 -0.01 -8.15 9.19
N LYS A 53 -1.09 -8.32 9.96
CA LYS A 53 -1.13 -9.13 11.18
C LYS A 53 -1.33 -10.60 10.81
N GLY A 54 -0.23 -11.28 10.47
CA GLY A 54 -0.15 -12.73 10.61
C GLY A 54 -0.11 -13.12 12.08
#